data_AF-A0A7C5TZ94-F1
#
_entry.id   AF-A0A7C5TZ94-F1
#
_cell.length_a   1.000
_cell.length_b   1.000
_cell.length_c   1.000
_cell.angle_alpha   90.00
_cell.angle_beta   90.00
_cell.angle_gamma   90.00
#
_symmetry.space_group_name_H-M   'P 1'
#
loop_
_entity.id
_entity.type
_entity.pdbx_description
1 polymer ?
#
loop_
_entity_poly.entity_id
_entity_poly.type
_entity_poly.pdbx_seq_one_letter_code
_entity_poly.pdbx_strand_id
1 'polypeptide(L)'
;RYSPTSYPAMTPVDDGDAVEAGGYRFRALHTPGHTPGHLCLWEGDRRLLVSGDHILGDITPNITSWSGVRDSLGDYLASLAATAKLDATLALPGHRRPIRDVAGRIAELVEHHERRLAEVEEILADGPQTVCEVAARMSWDIVARDFAAFPVAQKWFACGEASSHLDHLEVQGRVVSSGDPPHFSLAGAR
;
A
#
# COMPACT_ATOMS: atom_id res chain seq x y z
N ARG A 1 -15.35 12.68 -20.62
CA ARG A 1 -15.66 14.14 -20.53
C ARG A 1 -14.61 14.93 -19.76
N TYR A 2 -13.83 14.33 -18.85
CA TYR A 2 -12.77 15.02 -18.08
C TYR A 2 -11.35 14.54 -18.41
N SER A 3 -11.16 13.76 -19.47
CA SER A 3 -9.82 13.42 -19.97
C SER A 3 -9.36 14.47 -20.96
N PRO A 4 -8.08 14.88 -20.94
CA PRO A 4 -7.48 15.60 -22.04
C PRO A 4 -7.69 14.82 -23.36
N THR A 5 -7.94 15.54 -24.45
CA THR A 5 -7.97 14.98 -25.82
C THR A 5 -6.57 14.84 -26.41
N SER A 6 -5.57 15.44 -25.78
CA SER A 6 -4.15 15.25 -26.05
C SER A 6 -3.38 15.27 -24.73
N TYR A 7 -2.36 14.43 -24.66
CA TYR A 7 -1.38 14.47 -23.58
C TYR A 7 -0.20 15.33 -24.03
N PRO A 8 0.34 16.19 -23.16
CA PRO A 8 1.61 16.83 -23.45
C PRO A 8 2.70 15.77 -23.60
N ALA A 9 3.81 16.11 -24.26
CA ALA A 9 4.99 15.26 -24.24
C ALA A 9 5.40 15.03 -22.78
N MET A 10 5.39 13.77 -22.35
CA MET A 10 5.78 13.36 -21.01
C MET A 10 7.23 12.89 -21.05
N THR A 11 8.00 13.29 -20.03
CA THR A 11 9.34 12.74 -19.79
C THR A 11 9.23 11.72 -18.66
N PRO A 12 9.58 10.45 -18.88
CA PRO A 12 9.67 9.47 -17.81
C PRO A 12 10.66 9.94 -16.74
N VAL A 13 10.40 9.57 -15.49
CA VAL A 13 11.27 9.84 -14.35
C VAL A 13 11.53 8.49 -13.68
N ASP A 14 12.80 8.12 -13.59
CA ASP A 14 13.25 6.86 -13.00
C ASP A 14 13.79 7.07 -11.57
N ASP A 15 14.05 5.98 -10.86
CA ASP A 15 14.67 6.05 -9.53
C ASP A 15 16.02 6.78 -9.59
N GLY A 16 16.25 7.69 -8.65
CA GLY A 16 17.48 8.47 -8.55
C GLY A 16 17.54 9.71 -9.44
N ASP A 17 16.60 9.90 -10.37
CA ASP A 17 16.58 11.07 -11.24
C ASP A 17 16.43 12.37 -10.45
N ALA A 18 17.04 13.43 -10.97
CA ALA A 18 16.92 14.77 -10.42
C ALA A 18 15.75 15.52 -11.05
N VAL A 19 14.84 16.03 -10.23
CA VAL A 19 13.71 16.87 -10.64
C VAL A 19 13.88 18.26 -10.04
N GLU A 20 14.11 19.26 -10.90
CA GLU A 20 14.29 20.65 -10.49
C GLU A 20 13.03 21.48 -10.73
N ALA A 21 12.51 22.11 -9.67
CA ALA A 21 11.32 22.94 -9.77
C ALA A 21 11.31 24.02 -8.68
N GLY A 22 11.07 25.28 -9.03
CA GLY A 22 10.83 26.36 -8.07
C GLY A 22 11.94 26.57 -7.02
N GLY A 23 13.21 26.28 -7.38
CA GLY A 23 14.35 26.37 -6.47
C GLY A 23 14.59 25.15 -5.59
N TYR A 24 13.84 24.06 -5.81
CA TYR A 24 14.07 22.75 -5.20
C TYR A 24 14.78 21.83 -6.20
N ARG A 25 15.62 20.95 -5.67
CA ARG A 25 16.26 19.85 -6.41
C ARG A 25 15.91 18.53 -5.75
N PHE A 26 14.87 17.89 -6.23
CA PHE A 26 14.41 16.62 -5.71
C PHE A 26 15.18 15.47 -6.33
N ARG A 27 15.43 14.41 -5.55
CA ARG A 27 15.75 13.08 -6.04
C ARG A 27 14.48 12.23 -6.07
N ALA A 28 14.14 11.67 -7.21
CA ALA A 28 13.05 10.70 -7.33
C ALA A 28 13.44 9.41 -6.59
N LEU A 29 12.49 8.84 -5.86
CA LEU A 29 12.63 7.59 -5.12
C LEU A 29 11.49 6.66 -5.55
N HIS A 30 11.83 5.58 -6.25
CA HIS A 30 10.86 4.55 -6.62
C HIS A 30 10.40 3.83 -5.36
N THR A 31 9.10 3.94 -5.10
CA THR A 31 8.45 3.50 -3.86
C THR A 31 7.21 2.66 -4.20
N PRO A 32 7.38 1.53 -4.91
CA PRO A 32 6.26 0.69 -5.31
C PRO A 32 5.49 0.16 -4.10
N GLY A 33 4.23 -0.16 -4.33
CA GLY A 33 3.32 -0.68 -3.31
C GLY A 33 1.91 -0.20 -3.57
N HIS A 34 1.63 1.06 -3.24
CA HIS A 34 0.33 1.69 -3.56
C HIS A 34 0.03 1.61 -5.06
N THR A 35 1.01 1.93 -5.89
CA THR A 35 1.01 1.62 -7.34
C THR A 35 2.39 1.09 -7.76
N PRO A 36 2.49 0.35 -8.88
CA PRO A 36 3.79 -0.19 -9.33
C PRO A 36 4.80 0.90 -9.71
N GLY A 37 4.32 2.07 -10.14
CA GLY A 37 5.14 3.19 -10.59
C GLY A 37 5.19 4.37 -9.61
N HIS A 38 4.84 4.16 -8.34
CA HIS A 38 4.80 5.25 -7.37
C HIS A 38 6.21 5.82 -7.10
N LEU A 39 6.32 7.15 -7.04
CA LEU A 39 7.55 7.88 -6.74
C LEU A 39 7.33 8.83 -5.58
N CYS A 40 8.26 8.82 -4.61
CA CYS A 40 8.44 9.95 -3.70
C CYS A 40 9.48 10.91 -4.28
N LEU A 41 9.41 12.18 -3.90
CA LEU A 41 10.43 13.18 -4.24
C LEU A 41 11.13 13.66 -2.97
N TRP A 42 12.43 13.40 -2.88
CA TRP A 42 13.24 13.72 -1.70
C TRP A 42 14.12 14.94 -1.92
N GLU A 43 14.04 15.93 -1.04
CA GLU A 43 14.94 17.08 -0.99
C GLU A 43 15.76 17.01 0.30
N GLY A 44 17.05 16.68 0.14
CA GLY A 44 17.94 16.35 1.24
C GLY A 44 18.33 17.53 2.13
N ASP A 45 18.63 18.68 1.54
CA ASP A 45 19.12 19.87 2.25
C ASP A 45 18.05 20.44 3.19
N ARG A 46 16.79 20.34 2.81
CA ARG A 46 15.61 20.77 3.58
C ARG A 46 14.97 19.64 4.36
N ARG A 47 15.48 18.40 4.20
CA ARG A 47 14.95 17.19 4.83
C ARG A 47 13.44 17.00 4.59
N LEU A 48 13.03 17.26 3.35
CA LEU A 48 11.64 17.31 2.89
C LEU A 48 11.32 16.15 1.95
N LEU A 49 10.25 15.42 2.22
CA LEU A 49 9.76 14.34 1.38
C LEU A 49 8.38 14.70 0.81
N VAL A 50 8.22 14.77 -0.51
CA VAL A 50 6.90 14.70 -1.13
C VAL A 50 6.54 13.22 -1.22
N SER A 51 5.70 12.75 -0.32
CA SER A 51 5.45 11.31 -0.14
C SER A 51 4.35 10.76 -1.03
N GLY A 52 3.54 11.61 -1.66
CA GLY A 52 2.37 11.13 -2.42
C GLY A 52 1.49 10.25 -1.54
N ASP A 53 1.10 9.09 -2.06
CA ASP A 53 0.30 8.10 -1.34
C ASP A 53 1.16 6.98 -0.72
N HIS A 54 2.48 7.16 -0.62
CA HIS A 54 3.36 6.21 0.07
C HIS A 54 3.27 6.34 1.60
N ILE A 55 3.23 7.57 2.12
CA ILE A 55 3.09 7.87 3.55
C ILE A 55 1.97 8.89 3.70
N LEU A 56 0.88 8.50 4.37
CA LEU A 56 -0.28 9.32 4.66
C LEU A 56 -0.44 9.51 6.17
N GLY A 57 -1.07 10.61 6.59
CA GLY A 57 -1.23 10.96 8.01
C GLY A 57 -2.34 10.15 8.69
N ASP A 58 -3.57 10.66 8.66
CA ASP A 58 -4.70 10.09 9.43
C ASP A 58 -5.28 8.78 8.85
N ILE A 59 -4.72 8.29 7.73
CA ILE A 59 -5.21 7.11 7.01
C ILE A 59 -4.03 6.26 6.56
N THR A 60 -4.30 5.00 6.22
CA THR A 60 -3.36 4.11 5.55
C THR A 60 -3.51 4.23 4.03
N PRO A 61 -2.42 4.17 3.26
CA PRO A 61 -2.53 3.96 1.83
C PRO A 61 -3.20 2.62 1.52
N ASN A 62 -4.06 2.61 0.50
CA ASN A 62 -4.58 1.34 0.00
C ASN A 62 -3.47 0.60 -0.76
N ILE A 63 -3.05 -0.55 -0.27
CA ILE A 63 -2.20 -1.48 -1.02
C ILE A 63 -3.13 -2.51 -1.65
N THR A 64 -3.02 -2.74 -2.95
CA THR A 64 -3.83 -3.72 -3.67
C THR A 64 -2.97 -4.62 -4.53
N SER A 65 -3.45 -5.81 -4.87
CA SER A 65 -2.85 -6.62 -5.91
C SER A 65 -2.95 -5.92 -7.25
N TRP A 66 -1.82 -5.80 -7.95
CA TRP A 66 -1.75 -5.22 -9.29
C TRP A 66 -1.40 -6.31 -10.31
N SER A 67 -2.00 -6.25 -11.49
CA SER A 67 -1.68 -7.20 -12.56
C SER A 67 -0.18 -7.14 -12.91
N GLY A 68 0.48 -8.30 -12.88
CA GLY A 68 1.92 -8.42 -13.14
C GLY A 68 2.82 -8.10 -11.94
N VAL A 69 2.26 -7.69 -10.80
CA VAL A 69 3.00 -7.52 -9.54
C VAL A 69 2.75 -8.74 -8.67
N ARG A 70 3.84 -9.37 -8.20
CA ARG A 70 3.76 -10.59 -7.40
C ARG A 70 3.40 -10.31 -5.94
N ASP A 71 3.89 -9.21 -5.37
CA ASP A 71 3.79 -8.94 -3.94
C ASP A 71 3.77 -7.42 -3.67
N SER A 72 2.63 -6.78 -3.94
CA SER A 72 2.50 -5.33 -3.75
C SER A 72 2.74 -4.90 -2.30
N LEU A 73 2.37 -5.73 -1.32
CA LEU A 73 2.59 -5.42 0.10
C LEU A 73 4.06 -5.57 0.47
N GLY A 74 4.75 -6.60 -0.01
CA GLY A 74 6.19 -6.74 0.15
C GLY A 74 6.96 -5.55 -0.46
N ASP A 75 6.57 -5.11 -1.65
CA ASP A 75 7.11 -3.91 -2.29
C ASP A 75 6.88 -2.66 -1.44
N TYR A 76 5.67 -2.50 -0.88
CA TYR A 76 5.32 -1.39 0.00
C TYR A 76 6.16 -1.37 1.28
N LEU A 77 6.28 -2.52 1.96
CA LEU A 77 7.06 -2.65 3.20
C LEU A 77 8.56 -2.40 2.96
N ALA A 78 9.10 -2.87 1.83
CA ALA A 78 10.46 -2.57 1.41
C ALA A 78 10.65 -1.07 1.14
N SER A 79 9.68 -0.44 0.49
CA SER A 79 9.67 1.01 0.23
C SER A 79 9.59 1.82 1.52
N LEU A 80 8.77 1.42 2.50
CA LEU A 80 8.75 2.03 3.83
C LEU A 80 10.11 1.95 4.50
N ALA A 81 10.74 0.76 4.50
CA ALA A 81 12.06 0.55 5.08
C ALA A 81 13.16 1.38 4.38
N ALA A 82 13.07 1.58 3.06
CA ALA A 82 13.97 2.47 2.33
C ALA A 82 13.76 3.94 2.72
N THR A 83 12.50 4.39 2.78
CA THR A 83 12.18 5.77 3.17
C THR A 83 12.47 6.09 4.63
N ALA A 84 12.41 5.10 5.53
CA ALA A 84 12.76 5.26 6.95
C ALA A 84 14.26 5.58 7.15
N LYS A 85 15.11 5.26 6.18
CA LYS A 85 16.55 5.60 6.20
C LYS A 85 16.79 7.06 5.82
N LEU A 86 15.78 7.75 5.28
CA LEU A 86 15.86 9.18 5.05
C LEU A 86 15.66 9.89 6.37
N ASP A 87 16.49 10.89 6.64
CA ASP A 87 16.36 11.73 7.81
C ASP A 87 15.27 12.80 7.62
N ALA A 88 14.10 12.41 7.07
CA ALA A 88 13.01 13.31 6.72
C ALA A 88 12.34 13.90 7.97
N THR A 89 12.20 15.23 8.01
CA THR A 89 11.53 15.95 9.12
C THR A 89 10.14 16.46 8.76
N LEU A 90 9.83 16.44 7.46
CA LEU A 90 8.55 16.86 6.93
C LEU A 90 8.21 16.00 5.72
N ALA A 91 7.06 15.31 5.77
CA ALA A 91 6.46 14.69 4.61
C ALA A 91 5.23 15.46 4.15
N LEU A 92 5.11 15.66 2.83
CA LEU A 92 3.99 16.27 2.14
C LEU A 92 3.22 15.16 1.39
N PRO A 93 2.14 14.62 2.00
CA PRO A 93 1.35 13.56 1.40
C PRO A 93 0.45 14.05 0.25
N GLY A 94 0.00 13.13 -0.60
CA GLY A 94 -1.02 13.38 -1.63
C GLY A 94 -2.38 13.74 -1.04
N HIS A 95 -2.63 13.29 0.20
CA HIS A 95 -3.86 13.53 0.93
C HIS A 95 -3.62 13.98 2.36
N ARG A 96 -4.59 14.71 2.92
CA ARG A 96 -4.61 15.17 4.32
C ARG A 96 -3.52 16.21 4.62
N ARG A 97 -2.93 16.14 5.82
CA ARG A 97 -2.07 17.17 6.40
C ARG A 97 -0.60 16.75 6.32
N PRO A 98 0.34 17.72 6.29
CA PRO A 98 1.76 17.42 6.41
C PRO A 98 2.09 16.65 7.70
N ILE A 99 3.09 15.78 7.61
CA ILE A 99 3.54 14.90 8.69
C ILE A 99 4.89 15.39 9.18
N ARG A 100 5.03 15.65 10.48
CA ARG A 100 6.29 16.11 11.10
C ARG A 100 7.04 15.01 11.85
N ASP A 101 6.33 14.00 12.32
CA ASP A 101 6.94 12.77 12.84
C ASP A 101 6.91 11.68 11.76
N VAL A 102 7.81 11.83 10.77
CA VAL A 102 7.84 10.92 9.61
C VAL A 102 8.27 9.52 10.04
N ALA A 103 9.28 9.41 10.90
CA ALA A 103 9.79 8.13 11.38
C ALA A 103 8.75 7.39 12.24
N GLY A 104 8.08 8.09 13.16
CA GLY A 104 6.98 7.53 13.94
C GLY A 104 5.84 7.06 13.04
N ARG A 105 5.47 7.86 12.04
CA ARG A 105 4.39 7.46 11.11
C ARG A 105 4.75 6.23 10.27
N ILE A 106 5.99 6.10 9.82
CA ILE A 106 6.42 4.88 9.11
C ILE A 106 6.33 3.66 10.03
N ALA A 107 6.75 3.77 11.29
CA ALA A 107 6.65 2.68 12.25
C ALA A 107 5.19 2.24 12.48
N GLU A 108 4.27 3.20 12.63
CA GLU A 108 2.83 2.91 12.74
C GLU A 108 2.26 2.17 11.51
N LEU A 109 2.71 2.53 10.30
CA LEU A 109 2.29 1.87 9.06
C LEU A 109 2.80 0.42 8.98
N VAL A 110 4.05 0.18 9.39
CA VAL A 110 4.61 -1.17 9.46
C VAL A 110 3.83 -2.02 10.48
N GLU A 111 3.63 -1.51 11.70
CA GLU A 111 2.88 -2.21 12.75
C GLU A 111 1.42 -2.47 12.31
N HIS A 112 0.80 -1.54 11.60
CA HIS A 112 -0.53 -1.74 11.04
C HIS A 112 -0.58 -2.97 10.13
N HIS A 113 0.34 -3.09 9.16
CA HIS A 113 0.35 -4.23 8.25
C HIS A 113 0.72 -5.55 8.94
N GLU A 114 1.61 -5.53 9.93
CA GLU A 114 1.89 -6.71 10.75
C GLU A 114 0.63 -7.22 11.46
N ARG A 115 -0.18 -6.31 12.02
CA ARG A 115 -1.47 -6.66 12.64
C ARG A 115 -2.51 -7.15 11.63
N ARG A 116 -2.52 -6.59 10.41
CA ARG A 116 -3.41 -7.06 9.33
C ARG A 116 -3.03 -8.45 8.85
N LEU A 117 -1.74 -8.75 8.68
CA LEU A 117 -1.26 -10.08 8.32
C LEU A 117 -1.67 -11.13 9.36
N ALA A 118 -1.51 -10.82 10.65
CA ALA A 118 -1.96 -11.70 11.73
C ALA A 118 -3.48 -11.93 11.71
N GLU A 119 -4.28 -10.87 11.51
CA GLU A 119 -5.75 -11.01 11.40
C GLU A 119 -6.14 -11.92 10.22
N VAL A 120 -5.49 -11.78 9.06
CA VAL A 120 -5.77 -12.63 7.90
C VAL A 120 -5.50 -14.10 8.21
N GLU A 121 -4.39 -14.41 8.87
CA GLU A 121 -4.09 -15.79 9.29
C GLU A 121 -5.09 -16.34 10.31
N GLU A 122 -5.52 -15.51 11.27
CA GLU A 122 -6.56 -15.87 12.24
C GLU A 122 -7.89 -16.19 11.54
N ILE A 123 -8.26 -15.42 10.51
CA ILE A 123 -9.45 -15.67 9.68
C ILE A 123 -9.33 -17.02 8.96
N LEU A 124 -8.16 -17.34 8.41
CA LEU A 124 -7.89 -18.59 7.68
C LEU A 124 -7.76 -19.82 8.59
N ALA A 125 -7.62 -19.64 9.91
CA ALA A 125 -7.62 -20.74 10.87
C ALA A 125 -8.97 -21.48 10.90
N ASP A 126 -10.07 -20.83 10.48
CA ASP A 126 -11.40 -21.43 10.40
C ASP A 126 -11.64 -22.23 9.10
N GLY A 127 -10.66 -22.28 8.20
CA GLY A 127 -10.70 -23.06 6.97
C GLY A 127 -10.46 -22.22 5.70
N PRO A 128 -10.50 -22.85 4.52
CA PRO A 128 -10.25 -22.15 3.26
C PRO A 128 -11.25 -21.02 2.99
N GLN A 129 -10.77 -19.86 2.54
CA GLN A 129 -11.60 -18.68 2.22
C GLN A 129 -11.17 -18.04 0.91
N THR A 130 -12.10 -17.46 0.17
CA THR A 130 -11.82 -16.56 -0.95
C THR A 130 -11.38 -15.18 -0.44
N VAL A 131 -10.77 -14.37 -1.32
CA VAL A 131 -10.35 -12.99 -1.01
C VAL A 131 -11.50 -12.16 -0.42
N CYS A 132 -12.69 -12.23 -1.03
CA CYS A 132 -13.85 -11.45 -0.59
C CYS A 132 -14.38 -11.92 0.78
N GLU A 133 -14.27 -13.21 1.09
CA GLU A 133 -14.66 -13.75 2.41
C GLU A 133 -13.67 -13.31 3.48
N VAL A 134 -12.37 -13.31 3.18
CA VAL A 134 -11.35 -12.74 4.07
C VAL A 134 -11.62 -11.25 4.31
N ALA A 135 -11.79 -10.46 3.24
CA ALA A 135 -12.10 -9.04 3.34
C ALA A 135 -13.36 -8.77 4.18
N ALA A 136 -14.40 -9.59 4.05
CA ALA A 136 -15.63 -9.45 4.82
C ALA A 136 -15.46 -9.69 6.33
N ARG A 137 -14.39 -10.39 6.73
CA ARG A 137 -14.08 -10.75 8.12
C ARG A 137 -12.98 -9.90 8.74
N MET A 138 -12.21 -9.17 7.92
CA MET A 138 -11.23 -8.19 8.40
C MET A 138 -11.91 -7.01 9.11
N SER A 139 -11.19 -6.41 10.06
CA SER A 139 -11.63 -5.19 10.73
C SER A 139 -11.44 -3.96 9.85
N TRP A 140 -12.49 -3.13 9.73
CA TRP A 140 -12.47 -1.90 8.92
C TRP A 140 -12.98 -0.71 9.72
N ASP A 141 -12.33 0.44 9.57
CA ASP A 141 -12.83 1.71 10.08
C ASP A 141 -13.82 2.35 9.09
N ILE A 142 -14.95 1.69 8.88
CA ILE A 142 -16.03 2.12 7.98
C ILE A 142 -17.35 2.10 8.72
N VAL A 143 -18.11 3.20 8.61
CA VAL A 143 -19.46 3.31 9.19
C VAL A 143 -20.45 2.50 8.34
N ALA A 144 -20.56 1.21 8.63
CA ALA A 144 -21.53 0.30 8.05
C ALA A 144 -21.88 -0.81 9.05
N ARG A 145 -23.03 -1.45 8.87
CA ARG A 145 -23.48 -2.54 9.77
C ARG A 145 -22.61 -3.78 9.63
N ASP A 146 -22.30 -4.12 8.39
CA ASP A 146 -21.59 -5.31 7.97
C ASP A 146 -20.96 -5.04 6.60
N PHE A 147 -20.13 -5.97 6.13
CA PHE A 147 -19.49 -5.87 4.83
C PHE A 147 -20.50 -5.78 3.68
N ALA A 148 -21.67 -6.42 3.78
CA ALA A 148 -22.69 -6.36 2.75
C ALA A 148 -23.26 -4.94 2.57
N ALA A 149 -23.30 -4.15 3.65
CA ALA A 149 -23.72 -2.74 3.65
C ALA A 149 -22.63 -1.76 3.17
N PHE A 150 -21.40 -2.21 2.90
CA PHE A 150 -20.35 -1.32 2.39
C PHE A 150 -20.73 -0.75 1.01
N PRO A 151 -20.43 0.53 0.73
CA PRO A 151 -20.48 1.05 -0.63
C PRO A 151 -19.64 0.18 -1.57
N VAL A 152 -20.09 0.00 -2.82
CA VAL A 152 -19.42 -0.89 -3.79
C VAL A 152 -17.94 -0.55 -3.99
N ALA A 153 -17.61 0.75 -4.05
CA ALA A 153 -16.22 1.19 -4.16
C ALA A 153 -15.37 0.80 -2.94
N GLN A 154 -15.94 0.83 -1.73
CA GLN A 154 -15.23 0.44 -0.50
C GLN A 154 -15.02 -1.07 -0.43
N LYS A 155 -15.96 -1.87 -0.93
CA LYS A 155 -15.75 -3.32 -1.10
C LYS A 155 -14.58 -3.61 -2.03
N TRP A 156 -14.45 -2.83 -3.11
CA TRP A 156 -13.35 -3.00 -4.05
C TRP A 156 -11.99 -2.73 -3.41
N PHE A 157 -11.85 -1.65 -2.62
CA PHE A 157 -10.64 -1.38 -1.85
C PHE A 157 -10.36 -2.47 -0.82
N ALA A 158 -11.37 -2.86 -0.03
CA ALA A 158 -11.22 -3.89 0.99
C ALA A 158 -10.79 -5.25 0.41
N CYS A 159 -11.39 -5.67 -0.70
CA CYS A 159 -10.98 -6.90 -1.39
C CYS A 159 -9.58 -6.78 -1.99
N GLY A 160 -9.23 -5.62 -2.56
CA GLY A 160 -7.89 -5.37 -3.08
C GLY A 160 -6.82 -5.46 -2.00
N GLU A 161 -7.09 -4.88 -0.83
CA GLU A 161 -6.21 -4.94 0.33
C GLU A 161 -6.07 -6.36 0.86
N ALA A 162 -7.18 -7.08 1.07
CA ALA A 162 -7.14 -8.50 1.46
C ALA A 162 -6.33 -9.34 0.47
N SER A 163 -6.51 -9.10 -0.83
CA SER A 163 -5.75 -9.79 -1.90
C SER A 163 -4.26 -9.55 -1.74
N SER A 164 -3.82 -8.30 -1.53
CA SER A 164 -2.38 -8.00 -1.38
C SER A 164 -1.75 -8.63 -0.14
N HIS A 165 -2.50 -8.77 0.95
CA HIS A 165 -2.03 -9.44 2.16
C HIS A 165 -1.94 -10.96 1.95
N LEU A 166 -2.89 -11.56 1.24
CA LEU A 166 -2.85 -12.98 0.88
C LEU A 166 -1.69 -13.30 -0.06
N ASP A 167 -1.45 -12.46 -1.08
CA ASP A 167 -0.30 -12.59 -1.99
C ASP A 167 1.02 -12.55 -1.20
N HIS A 168 1.16 -11.62 -0.26
CA HIS A 168 2.34 -11.50 0.58
C HIS A 168 2.57 -12.75 1.46
N LEU A 169 1.51 -13.25 2.11
CA LEU A 169 1.57 -14.47 2.91
C LEU A 169 1.90 -15.70 2.06
N GLU A 170 1.40 -15.78 0.82
CA GLU A 170 1.72 -16.85 -0.12
C GLU A 170 3.18 -16.78 -0.57
N VAL A 171 3.71 -15.59 -0.86
CA VAL A 171 5.16 -15.40 -1.15
C VAL A 171 6.04 -15.81 0.03
N GLN A 172 5.57 -15.56 1.26
CA GLN A 172 6.23 -16.02 2.49
C GLN A 172 6.06 -17.54 2.75
N GLY A 173 5.24 -18.24 1.96
CA GLY A 173 4.94 -19.66 2.14
C GLY A 173 4.09 -19.98 3.38
N ARG A 174 3.40 -18.98 3.94
CA ARG A 174 2.53 -19.10 5.13
C ARG A 174 1.10 -19.48 4.76
N VAL A 175 0.69 -19.13 3.55
CA VAL A 175 -0.62 -19.43 2.97
C VAL A 175 -0.42 -20.11 1.62
N VAL A 176 -1.37 -20.95 1.22
CA VAL A 176 -1.44 -21.55 -0.11
C VAL A 176 -2.83 -21.31 -0.71
N SER A 177 -2.90 -21.14 -2.02
CA SER A 177 -4.16 -21.04 -2.75
C SER A 177 -4.45 -22.28 -3.60
N SER A 178 -5.74 -22.59 -3.79
CA SER A 178 -6.20 -23.66 -4.69
C SER A 178 -7.58 -23.37 -5.28
N GLY A 179 -7.87 -23.98 -6.43
CA GLY A 179 -9.17 -23.85 -7.11
C GLY A 179 -9.33 -22.59 -7.95
N ASP A 180 -10.51 -22.46 -8.58
CA ASP A 180 -10.94 -21.28 -9.35
C ASP A 180 -12.43 -21.00 -9.03
N PRO A 181 -12.77 -19.92 -8.29
CA PRO A 181 -11.86 -18.89 -7.80
C PRO A 181 -10.89 -19.41 -6.71
N PRO A 182 -9.72 -18.76 -6.53
CA PRO A 182 -8.75 -19.17 -5.52
C PRO A 182 -9.33 -19.12 -4.11
N HIS A 183 -9.20 -20.24 -3.39
CA HIS A 183 -9.42 -20.34 -1.96
C HIS A 183 -8.07 -20.48 -1.27
N PHE A 184 -7.83 -19.63 -0.28
CA PHE A 184 -6.60 -19.55 0.48
C PHE A 184 -6.75 -20.31 1.79
N SER A 185 -5.70 -21.00 2.22
CA SER A 185 -5.62 -21.68 3.52
C SER A 185 -4.21 -21.56 4.11
N LEU A 186 -4.09 -21.71 5.44
CA LEU A 186 -2.79 -21.77 6.09
C LEU A 186 -1.95 -22.94 5.54
N ALA A 187 -0.68 -22.68 5.26
CA ALA A 187 0.23 -23.70 4.78
C ALA A 187 0.38 -24.81 5.83
N GLY A 188 0.19 -26.07 5.41
CA GLY A 188 0.28 -27.22 6.31
C GLY A 188 -0.98 -27.54 7.10
N ALA A 189 -2.06 -26.76 6.98
CA ALA A 189 -3.39 -27.18 7.43
C ALA A 189 -3.85 -28.38 6.57
N ARG A 190 -4.10 -29.53 7.22
CA ARG A 190 -4.64 -30.74 6.58
C ARG A 190 -6.15 -30.74 6.60
#